data_AF-A0A497B095-F1
#
_entry.id   AF-A0A497B095-F1
#
_cell.length_a   1.000
_cell.length_b   1.000
_cell.length_c   1.000
_cell.angle_alpha   90.00
_cell.angle_beta   90.00
_cell.angle_gamma   90.00
#
_symmetry.space_group_name_H-M   'P 1'
#
loop_
_entity.id
_entity.type
_entity.pdbx_description
1 polymer ?
#
loop_
_entity_poly.entity_id
_entity_poly.type
_entity_poly.pdbx_seq_one_letter_code
_entity_poly.pdbx_strand_id
1 'polypeptide(L)' 'MGKELRFPPGFLWGTATSSHQVEGYNYNNDWWEWEREPGHIRDGSTSGAACDWWNRAEEDLKTAAE' A
#
# COMPACT_ATOMS: atom_id res chain seq x y z
N MET A 1 34.42 13.49 4.74
CA MET A 1 34.10 12.26 3.98
C MET A 1 33.14 11.44 4.84
N GLY A 2 31.88 11.27 4.41
CA GLY A 2 30.90 10.49 5.16
C GLY A 2 31.28 9.01 5.19
N LYS A 3 31.01 8.33 6.31
CA LYS A 3 31.23 6.89 6.45
C LYS A 3 30.29 6.13 5.49
N GLU A 4 30.82 5.16 4.76
CA GLU A 4 30.05 4.30 3.86
C GLU A 4 29.08 3.42 4.67
N LEU A 5 27.80 3.41 4.28
CA LEU A 5 26.78 2.55 4.88
C LEU A 5 26.83 1.17 4.22
N ARG A 6 27.08 0.12 5.02
CA ARG A 6 27.12 -1.27 4.56
C ARG A 6 26.16 -2.11 5.40
N PHE A 7 25.35 -2.93 4.72
CA PHE A 7 24.43 -3.88 5.36
C PHE A 7 25.12 -5.22 5.59
N PRO A 8 24.73 -5.98 6.63
CA PRO A 8 25.34 -7.29 6.91
C PRO A 8 25.03 -8.29 5.78
N PRO A 9 25.88 -9.33 5.60
CA PRO A 9 25.56 -10.43 4.70
C PRO A 9 24.20 -11.07 5.05
N GLY A 10 23.39 -11.37 4.03
CA GLY A 10 22.07 -11.96 4.23
C GLY A 10 20.97 -10.99 4.68
N PHE A 11 21.24 -9.68 4.66
CA PHE A 11 20.20 -8.68 4.91
C PHE A 11 19.06 -8.80 3.89
N LEU A 12 17.83 -8.90 4.38
CA LEU A 12 16.65 -9.01 3.53
C LEU A 12 16.12 -7.63 3.17
N TRP A 13 15.91 -7.42 1.87
CA TRP A 13 15.23 -6.25 1.34
C TRP A 13 13.85 -6.67 0.87
N GLY A 14 12.88 -5.78 1.05
CA GLY A 14 11.52 -6.03 0.62
C GLY A 14 10.71 -4.74 0.61
N THR A 15 9.46 -4.90 0.19
CA THR A 15 8.46 -3.86 0.19
C THR A 15 7.24 -4.34 0.99
N ALA A 16 6.38 -3.41 1.40
CA ALA A 16 5.17 -3.71 2.14
C ALA A 16 4.00 -2.85 1.63
N THR A 17 2.80 -3.40 1.73
CA THR A 17 1.54 -2.73 1.39
C THR A 17 0.52 -2.92 2.52
N SER A 18 -0.65 -2.30 2.40
CA SER A 18 -1.79 -2.47 3.31
C SER A 18 -3.06 -2.69 2.48
N SER A 19 -3.91 -3.64 2.89
CA SER A 19 -5.10 -4.05 2.14
C SER A 19 -5.99 -2.87 1.77
N HIS A 20 -6.35 -2.03 2.76
CA HIS A 20 -7.21 -0.86 2.55
C HIS A 20 -6.63 0.14 1.54
N GLN A 21 -5.30 0.23 1.46
CA GLN A 21 -4.61 1.20 0.62
C GLN A 21 -4.41 0.74 -0.83
N VAL A 22 -4.49 -0.57 -1.12
CA VAL A 22 -4.13 -1.10 -2.46
C VAL A 22 -5.16 -2.03 -3.09
N GLU A 23 -5.89 -2.83 -2.30
CA GLU A 23 -6.78 -3.89 -2.83
C GLU A 23 -7.99 -3.33 -3.59
N GLY A 24 -8.60 -2.28 -3.02
CA GLY A 24 -9.83 -1.69 -3.52
C GLY A 24 -11.09 -2.34 -2.96
N TYR A 25 -12.18 -1.58 -2.98
CA TYR A 25 -13.54 -2.01 -2.66
C TYR A 25 -13.73 -2.64 -1.28
N ASN A 26 -12.95 -2.19 -0.30
CA ASN A 26 -12.97 -2.67 1.09
C ASN A 26 -14.16 -2.13 1.90
N TYR A 27 -15.38 -2.29 1.39
CA TYR A 27 -16.57 -1.62 1.92
C TYR A 27 -17.03 -2.07 3.32
N ASN A 28 -16.54 -3.21 3.79
CA ASN A 28 -16.84 -3.75 5.13
C ASN A 28 -15.69 -3.52 6.13
N ASN A 29 -14.85 -2.51 5.88
CA ASN A 29 -13.73 -2.13 6.74
C ASN A 29 -14.10 -0.88 7.57
N ASP A 30 -13.72 -0.85 8.84
CA ASP A 30 -13.88 0.35 9.70
C ASP A 30 -13.24 1.60 9.07
N TRP A 31 -12.11 1.43 8.35
CA TRP A 31 -11.47 2.54 7.63
C TRP A 31 -12.29 3.05 6.45
N TRP A 32 -13.06 2.17 5.79
CA TRP A 32 -14.00 2.58 4.75
C TRP A 32 -15.15 3.40 5.34
N GLU A 33 -15.67 3.02 6.51
CA GLU A 33 -16.68 3.83 7.18
C GLU A 33 -16.11 5.18 7.61
N TRP A 34 -14.92 5.17 8.20
CA TRP A 34 -14.25 6.38 8.70
C TRP A 34 -13.94 7.39 7.60
N GLU A 35 -13.40 6.96 6.45
CA GLU A 35 -12.99 7.88 5.38
C GLU A 35 -14.17 8.55 4.65
N ARG A 36 -15.39 8.05 4.83
CA ARG A 36 -16.60 8.61 4.20
C ARG A 36 -17.11 9.88 4.89
N GLU A 37 -16.64 10.18 6.10
CA GLU A 37 -17.02 11.40 6.80
C GLU A 37 -16.23 12.62 6.25
N PRO A 38 -16.91 13.71 5.82
CA PRO A 38 -16.23 14.88 5.29
C PRO A 38 -15.24 15.49 6.29
N GLY A 39 -14.02 15.76 5.82
CA GLY A 39 -12.97 16.40 6.61
C GLY A 39 -11.99 15.42 7.28
N HIS A 40 -12.24 14.12 7.25
CA HIS A 40 -11.26 13.11 7.70
C HIS A 40 -10.08 12.97 6.74
N ILE A 41 -10.36 12.95 5.44
CA ILE A 41 -9.35 12.92 4.40
C ILE A 41 -9.10 14.34 3.90
N ARG A 42 -7.83 14.77 3.86
CA ARG A 42 -7.41 16.15 3.55
C ARG A 42 -7.96 16.66 2.21
N ASP A 43 -8.03 15.80 1.20
CA ASP A 43 -8.53 16.13 -0.14
C ASP A 43 -9.95 15.60 -0.40
N GLY A 44 -10.59 15.00 0.61
CA GLY A 44 -11.92 14.43 0.50
C GLY A 44 -12.01 13.17 -0.37
N SER A 45 -10.88 12.55 -0.75
CA SER A 45 -10.88 11.27 -1.46
C SER A 45 -11.33 10.11 -0.56
N THR A 46 -11.72 9.01 -1.21
CA THR A 46 -11.93 7.71 -0.57
C THR A 46 -11.03 6.67 -1.25
N SER A 47 -10.73 5.57 -0.56
CA SER A 47 -9.91 4.47 -1.06
C SER A 47 -10.46 3.92 -2.38
N GLY A 48 -11.78 3.70 -2.47
CA GLY A 48 -12.46 3.29 -3.70
C GLY A 48 -11.82 2.07 -4.33
N ALA A 49 -11.42 2.16 -5.60
CA ALA A 49 -10.69 1.09 -6.29
C ALA A 49 -9.20 0.98 -5.85
N ALA A 50 -8.66 2.01 -5.19
CA ALA A 50 -7.25 2.09 -4.79
C ALA A 50 -6.30 1.81 -5.97
N CYS A 51 -5.41 0.82 -5.84
CA CYS A 51 -4.54 0.35 -6.92
C CYS A 51 -5.15 -0.81 -7.72
N ASP A 52 -6.36 -1.24 -7.38
CA ASP A 52 -7.05 -2.43 -7.91
C ASP A 52 -6.23 -3.71 -7.72
N TRP A 53 -5.45 -3.77 -6.64
CA TRP A 53 -4.50 -4.87 -6.39
C TRP A 53 -5.22 -6.21 -6.29
N TRP A 54 -6.46 -6.25 -5.79
CA TRP A 54 -7.22 -7.51 -5.72
C TRP A 54 -7.37 -8.19 -7.09
N ASN A 55 -7.48 -7.41 -8.17
CA ASN A 55 -7.59 -7.92 -9.53
C ASN A 55 -6.23 -7.98 -10.26
N ARG A 56 -5.18 -7.33 -9.71
CA ARG A 56 -3.87 -7.15 -10.36
C ARG A 56 -2.69 -7.71 -9.57
N ALA A 57 -2.96 -8.48 -8.51
CA ALA A 57 -1.94 -8.98 -7.58
C ALA A 57 -0.78 -9.71 -8.29
N GLU A 58 -1.07 -10.50 -9.34
CA GLU A 58 -0.03 -11.22 -10.08
C GLU A 58 0.92 -10.27 -10.84
N GLU A 59 0.41 -9.18 -11.40
CA GLU A 59 1.21 -8.15 -12.08
C GLU A 59 2.12 -7.45 -11.07
N ASP A 60 1.57 -7.01 -9.94
CA ASP A 60 2.33 -6.28 -8.92
C ASP A 60 3.37 -7.17 -8.22
N LEU A 61 3.05 -8.45 -7.97
CA LEU A 61 4.02 -9.43 -7.45
C LEU A 61 5.14 -9.71 -8.45
N LYS A 62 4.83 -9.74 -9.75
CA LYS A 62 5.85 -9.85 -10.79
C LYS A 62 6.78 -8.64 -10.77
N THR A 63 6.24 -7.42 -10.71
CA THR A 63 7.04 -6.20 -10.61
C THR A 63 7.93 -6.18 -9.36
N ALA A 64 7.46 -6.69 -8.22
CA ALA A 64 8.27 -6.78 -7.00
C ALA A 64 9.42 -7.79 -7.09
N ALA A 65 9.36 -8.75 -8.01
CA ALA A 65 10.39 -9.76 -8.23
C ALA A 65 11.45 -9.35 -9.27
N GLU A 66 11.20 -8.29 -10.06
CA GLU A 66 12.13 -7.71 -11.03
C GLU A 66 13.22 -6.85 -10.35
#